data_AF-V4PCE6-F1
#
_entry.id   AF-V4PCE6-F1
#
_cell.length_a   1.000
_cell.length_b   1.000
_cell.length_c   1.000
_cell.angle_alpha   90.00
_cell.angle_beta   90.00
_cell.angle_gamma   90.00
#
_symmetry.space_group_name_H-M   'P 1'
#
loop_
_entity.id
_entity.type
_entity.pdbx_description
1 polymer ?
#
loop_
_entity_poly.entity_id
_entity_poly.type
_entity_poly.pdbx_seq_one_letter_code
_entity_poly.pdbx_strand_id
1 'polypeptide(L)'
;MGRGGRLSAPPYTSLAINPKAEVHLRRIGREGHPLLIIDDVLLEPEALVGMAAEAEFAPPTGTYYPGLNAALPRSYLETLLPVLRPSFERAFAIGRDTPLVANGFFALATHRLEDFGPWQKIPHYDQLHPDHLAMVHYLCHGQGGGTAFFRHRATGYESVNPQRREAYLGTVQGELDREGHLLTGYTGPDTPNFEMTDSVEIRFNRLILYRSNVLHCALFDGAKLDADVRMGRLTANSFFRPR
;
A
#
# COMPACT_ATOMS: atom_id res chain seq x y z
N MET A 1 35.72 -22.12 36.54
CA MET A 1 34.56 -22.68 35.79
C MET A 1 33.53 -21.57 35.66
N GLY A 2 32.90 -21.42 34.49
CA GLY A 2 31.93 -20.34 34.21
C GLY A 2 32.22 -19.58 32.92
N ARG A 3 32.19 -20.25 31.77
CA ARG A 3 32.27 -19.61 30.45
C ARG A 3 31.01 -18.76 30.22
N GLY A 4 31.19 -17.47 29.98
CA GLY A 4 30.15 -16.59 29.45
C GLY A 4 29.73 -17.05 28.06
N GLY A 5 28.49 -17.52 27.94
CA GLY A 5 27.84 -17.73 26.65
C GLY A 5 27.46 -16.38 26.08
N ARG A 6 28.23 -15.88 25.11
CA ARG A 6 27.70 -14.91 24.14
C ARG A 6 26.66 -15.65 23.32
N LEU A 7 25.39 -15.34 23.53
CA LEU A 7 24.35 -15.62 22.57
C LEU A 7 24.68 -14.78 21.33
N SER A 8 25.21 -15.42 20.29
CA SER A 8 25.33 -14.82 18.97
C SER A 8 23.91 -14.62 18.44
N ALA A 9 23.45 -13.37 18.38
CA ALA A 9 22.32 -13.02 17.54
C ALA A 9 22.63 -13.50 16.10
N PRO A 10 21.65 -14.08 15.38
CA PRO A 10 21.88 -14.44 13.98
C PRO A 10 22.26 -13.18 13.20
N PRO A 11 23.14 -13.27 12.18
CA PRO A 11 23.45 -12.13 11.34
C PRO A 11 22.15 -11.74 10.65
N TYR A 12 21.56 -10.59 10.99
CA TYR A 12 20.47 -10.03 10.21
C TYR A 12 21.02 -9.79 8.82
N THR A 13 20.66 -10.66 7.88
CA THR A 13 21.06 -10.57 6.47
C THR A 13 20.67 -9.18 5.98
N SER A 14 21.64 -8.43 5.44
CA SER A 14 21.36 -7.12 4.86
C SER A 14 20.35 -7.29 3.73
N LEU A 15 19.25 -6.54 3.75
CA LEU A 15 18.29 -6.53 2.65
C LEU A 15 19.00 -6.07 1.37
N ALA A 16 18.82 -6.83 0.29
CA ALA A 16 19.40 -6.56 -1.02
C ALA A 16 18.32 -6.56 -2.10
N ILE A 17 18.47 -5.67 -3.08
CA ILE A 17 17.62 -5.64 -4.27
C ILE A 17 18.00 -6.80 -5.19
N ASN A 18 16.99 -7.49 -5.73
CA ASN A 18 17.21 -8.52 -6.73
C ASN A 18 17.68 -7.87 -8.04
N PRO A 19 18.88 -8.20 -8.57
CA PRO A 19 19.34 -7.66 -9.85
C PRO A 19 18.49 -8.13 -11.05
N LYS A 20 17.63 -9.13 -10.85
CA LYS A 20 16.67 -9.63 -11.84
C LYS A 20 15.24 -9.15 -11.60
N ALA A 21 15.03 -8.17 -10.72
CA ALA A 21 13.70 -7.60 -10.50
C ALA A 21 13.11 -7.07 -11.82
N GLU A 22 11.85 -7.37 -12.07
CA GLU A 22 11.16 -6.99 -13.30
C GLU A 22 10.36 -5.71 -13.08
N VAL A 23 10.66 -4.67 -13.85
CA VAL A 23 10.03 -3.35 -13.68
C VAL A 23 9.04 -3.09 -14.81
N HIS A 24 7.79 -2.86 -14.44
CA HIS A 24 6.70 -2.54 -15.35
C HIS A 24 6.11 -1.17 -14.99
N LEU A 25 6.01 -0.29 -15.98
CA LEU A 25 5.33 0.99 -15.84
C LEU A 25 4.13 0.99 -16.79
N ARG A 26 2.93 1.24 -16.26
CA ARG A 26 1.75 1.50 -17.08
C ARG A 26 1.02 2.76 -16.64
N ARG A 27 0.17 3.25 -17.55
CA ARG A 27 -0.70 4.40 -17.33
C ARG A 27 -2.11 3.86 -17.10
N ILE A 28 -2.72 4.24 -15.98
CA ILE A 28 -4.01 3.73 -15.55
C ILE A 28 -5.06 4.84 -15.57
N GLY A 29 -6.32 4.44 -15.80
CA GLY A 29 -7.44 5.36 -15.88
C GLY A 29 -7.36 6.34 -17.06
N ARG A 30 -8.35 7.23 -17.14
CA ARG A 30 -8.46 8.27 -18.17
C ARG A 30 -7.53 9.45 -17.91
N GLU A 31 -7.17 9.69 -16.64
CA GLU A 31 -6.18 10.72 -16.27
C GLU A 31 -4.73 10.26 -16.53
N GLY A 32 -4.51 8.99 -16.87
CA GLY A 32 -3.19 8.47 -17.26
C GLY A 32 -2.21 8.46 -16.09
N HIS A 33 -2.67 8.12 -14.88
CA HIS A 33 -1.81 8.09 -13.71
C HIS A 33 -0.72 7.02 -13.86
N PRO A 34 0.54 7.32 -13.50
CA PRO A 34 1.60 6.33 -13.50
C PRO A 34 1.37 5.29 -12.40
N LEU A 35 1.48 4.02 -12.78
CA LEU A 35 1.53 2.88 -11.87
C LEU A 35 2.79 2.09 -12.17
N LEU A 36 3.71 2.05 -11.21
CA LEU A 36 4.93 1.27 -11.27
C LEU A 36 4.71 -0.04 -10.51
N ILE A 37 5.07 -1.15 -11.13
CA ILE A 37 5.02 -2.50 -10.56
C ILE A 37 6.43 -3.08 -10.69
N ILE A 38 6.96 -3.60 -9.59
CA ILE A 38 8.27 -4.25 -9.53
C ILE A 38 8.07 -5.65 -8.97
N ASP A 39 8.23 -6.65 -9.82
CA ASP A 39 8.17 -8.05 -9.41
C ASP A 39 9.54 -8.53 -8.94
N ASP A 40 9.51 -9.39 -7.92
CA ASP A 40 10.68 -10.01 -7.31
C ASP A 40 11.71 -8.97 -6.82
N VAL A 41 11.25 -7.90 -6.14
CA VAL A 41 12.07 -6.72 -5.83
C VAL A 41 13.25 -6.99 -4.89
N LEU A 42 13.07 -7.82 -3.86
CA LEU A 42 14.15 -8.22 -2.95
C LEU A 42 14.79 -9.54 -3.40
N LEU A 43 16.10 -9.67 -3.20
CA LEU A 43 16.81 -10.91 -3.48
C LEU A 43 16.41 -12.03 -2.51
N GLU A 44 16.23 -11.68 -1.23
CA GLU A 44 15.84 -12.58 -0.14
C GLU A 44 14.63 -11.99 0.62
N PRO A 45 13.41 -12.00 0.04
CA PRO A 45 12.23 -11.38 0.65
C PRO A 45 11.83 -12.04 1.99
N GLU A 46 12.15 -13.32 2.18
CA GLU A 46 11.90 -14.04 3.43
C GLU A 46 12.65 -13.43 4.63
N ALA A 47 13.79 -12.75 4.41
CA ALA A 47 14.46 -12.02 5.48
C ALA A 47 13.58 -10.89 6.02
N LEU A 48 12.83 -10.20 5.15
CA LEU A 48 11.91 -9.14 5.55
C LEU A 48 10.66 -9.70 6.24
N VAL A 49 10.15 -10.85 5.78
CA VAL A 49 9.07 -11.59 6.46
C VAL A 49 9.52 -12.01 7.86
N GLY A 50 10.75 -12.49 8.00
CA GLY A 50 11.36 -12.82 9.30
C GLY A 50 11.43 -11.61 10.23
N MET A 51 11.83 -10.44 9.72
CA MET A 51 11.81 -9.19 10.49
C MET A 51 10.39 -8.80 10.92
N ALA A 52 9.38 -9.01 10.08
CA ALA A 52 7.98 -8.79 10.46
C ALA A 52 7.52 -9.77 11.53
N ALA A 53 7.93 -11.05 11.48
CA ALA A 53 7.54 -12.07 12.46
C ALA A 53 8.03 -11.76 13.89
N GLU A 54 9.12 -11.00 14.02
CA GLU A 54 9.68 -10.55 15.31
C GLU A 54 9.15 -9.16 15.73
N ALA A 55 8.34 -8.51 14.89
CA ALA A 55 7.85 -7.16 15.15
C ALA A 55 6.57 -7.18 16.01
N GLU A 56 6.38 -6.13 16.82
CA GLU A 56 5.18 -5.96 17.63
C GLU A 56 4.06 -5.34 16.80
N PHE A 57 3.07 -6.16 16.45
CA PHE A 57 1.85 -5.72 15.77
C PHE A 57 0.79 -5.23 16.75
N ALA A 58 0.26 -4.04 16.50
CA ALA A 58 -0.80 -3.45 17.30
C ALA A 58 -1.78 -2.67 16.41
N PRO A 59 -3.01 -2.39 16.89
CA PRO A 59 -3.92 -1.49 16.20
C PRO A 59 -3.22 -0.14 15.93
N PRO A 60 -3.28 0.38 14.69
CA PRO A 60 -2.53 1.56 14.33
C PRO A 60 -3.06 2.82 15.01
N THR A 61 -2.15 3.71 15.41
CA THR A 61 -2.48 5.08 15.82
C THR A 61 -2.23 6.03 14.64
N GLY A 62 -3.28 6.71 14.15
CA GLY A 62 -3.14 7.75 13.12
C GLY A 62 -3.28 7.29 11.66
N THR A 63 -3.73 6.05 11.42
CA THR A 63 -4.23 5.59 10.11
C THR A 63 -5.52 4.80 10.29
N TYR A 64 -6.34 4.72 9.24
CA TYR A 64 -7.57 3.93 9.20
C TYR A 64 -7.36 2.53 8.62
N TYR A 65 -6.12 2.04 8.63
CA TYR A 65 -5.79 0.72 8.11
C TYR A 65 -6.62 -0.37 8.83
N PRO A 66 -7.27 -1.28 8.10
CA PRO A 66 -8.22 -2.26 8.65
C PRO A 66 -7.50 -3.48 9.25
N GLY A 67 -6.69 -3.27 10.29
CA GLY A 67 -6.02 -4.34 11.01
C GLY A 67 -4.88 -3.86 11.90
N LEU A 68 -3.75 -4.54 11.83
CA LEU A 68 -2.61 -4.32 12.72
C LEU A 68 -1.42 -3.77 11.95
N ASN A 69 -0.68 -2.85 12.57
CA ASN A 69 0.57 -2.31 12.06
C ASN A 69 1.74 -2.64 12.99
N ALA A 70 2.94 -2.75 12.42
CA ALA A 70 4.19 -2.84 13.16
C ALA A 70 5.28 -1.96 12.53
N ALA A 71 6.34 -1.69 13.30
CA ALA A 71 7.46 -0.88 12.82
C ALA A 71 8.17 -1.56 11.64
N LEU A 72 8.41 -0.78 10.57
CA LEU A 72 9.20 -1.21 9.43
C LEU A 72 10.69 -0.96 9.71
N PRO A 73 11.60 -1.92 9.45
CA PRO A 73 13.01 -1.73 9.71
C PRO A 73 13.56 -0.62 8.82
N ARG A 74 14.34 0.30 9.41
CA ARG A 74 14.91 1.46 8.69
C ARG A 74 15.73 1.04 7.45
N SER A 75 16.44 -0.08 7.55
CA SER A 75 17.23 -0.66 6.47
C SER A 75 16.41 -0.94 5.20
N TYR A 76 15.11 -1.23 5.32
CA TYR A 76 14.24 -1.49 4.17
C TYR A 76 14.17 -0.28 3.23
N LEU A 77 13.88 0.90 3.77
CA LEU A 77 13.81 2.13 2.96
C LEU A 77 15.19 2.60 2.52
N GLU A 78 16.22 2.41 3.36
CA GLU A 78 17.61 2.73 2.99
C GLU A 78 18.11 1.88 1.82
N THR A 79 17.70 0.61 1.75
CA THR A 79 18.00 -0.28 0.61
C THR A 79 17.21 0.09 -0.64
N LEU A 80 15.91 0.38 -0.53
CA LEU A 80 15.06 0.63 -1.70
C LEU A 80 15.25 2.01 -2.34
N LEU A 81 15.35 3.06 -1.54
CA LEU A 81 15.30 4.45 -2.03
C LEU A 81 16.34 4.77 -3.12
N PRO A 82 17.63 4.39 -2.98
CA PRO A 82 18.62 4.66 -4.03
C PRO A 82 18.24 4.06 -5.38
N VAL A 83 17.62 2.89 -5.38
CA VAL A 83 17.22 2.16 -6.60
C VAL A 83 15.90 2.68 -7.17
N LEU A 84 15.01 3.19 -6.32
CA LEU A 84 13.71 3.75 -6.75
C LEU A 84 13.81 5.18 -7.29
N ARG A 85 14.82 5.97 -6.89
CA ARG A 85 14.97 7.38 -7.32
C ARG A 85 14.90 7.58 -8.84
N PRO A 86 15.57 6.78 -9.70
CA PRO A 86 15.43 6.92 -11.15
C PRO A 86 13.99 6.66 -11.65
N SER A 87 13.24 5.79 -10.97
CA SER A 87 11.83 5.54 -11.30
C SER A 87 10.91 6.66 -10.82
N PHE A 88 11.20 7.27 -9.67
CA PHE A 88 10.48 8.47 -9.19
C PHE A 88 10.59 9.61 -10.20
N GLU A 89 11.79 9.85 -10.70
CA GLU A 89 12.06 10.86 -11.73
C GLU A 89 11.32 10.56 -13.03
N ARG A 90 11.49 9.36 -13.61
CA ARG A 90 10.91 9.02 -14.91
C ARG A 90 9.39 8.88 -14.91
N ALA A 91 8.82 8.28 -13.87
CA ALA A 91 7.39 7.97 -13.85
C ALA A 91 6.56 9.08 -13.21
N PHE A 92 7.11 9.76 -12.20
CA PHE A 92 6.37 10.71 -11.34
C PHE A 92 6.90 12.14 -11.41
N ALA A 93 7.95 12.42 -12.19
CA ALA A 93 8.58 13.74 -12.33
C ALA A 93 9.13 14.30 -11.00
N ILE A 94 9.50 13.43 -10.06
CA ILE A 94 10.16 13.83 -8.81
C ILE A 94 11.67 13.75 -9.01
N GLY A 95 12.35 14.89 -8.96
CA GLY A 95 13.78 14.99 -9.24
C GLY A 95 14.64 14.05 -8.39
N ARG A 96 15.72 13.52 -8.99
CA ARG A 96 16.61 12.54 -8.34
C ARG A 96 17.20 13.05 -7.02
N ASP A 97 17.51 14.33 -6.95
CA ASP A 97 18.12 14.97 -5.78
C ASP A 97 17.08 15.64 -4.87
N THR A 98 15.79 15.55 -5.20
CA THR A 98 14.72 16.07 -4.34
C THR A 98 14.80 15.40 -2.96
N PRO A 99 14.94 16.20 -1.88
CA PRO A 99 14.90 15.66 -0.52
C PRO A 99 13.52 15.07 -0.25
N LEU A 100 13.49 13.85 0.30
CA LEU A 100 12.25 13.13 0.61
C LEU A 100 12.11 12.94 2.11
N VAL A 101 10.88 13.05 2.61
CA VAL A 101 10.48 12.41 3.85
C VAL A 101 9.86 11.08 3.49
N ALA A 102 10.37 10.00 4.07
CA ALA A 102 9.87 8.66 3.89
C ALA A 102 9.45 8.08 5.25
N ASN A 103 8.32 7.40 5.28
CA ASN A 103 7.89 6.59 6.41
C ASN A 103 7.25 5.29 5.90
N GLY A 104 7.04 4.34 6.80
CA GLY A 104 6.41 3.09 6.45
C GLY A 104 6.14 2.22 7.68
N PHE A 105 5.38 1.18 7.46
CA PHE A 105 4.97 0.20 8.46
C PHE A 105 4.72 -1.15 7.80
N PHE A 106 4.95 -2.22 8.54
CA PHE A 106 4.32 -3.49 8.22
C PHE A 106 2.83 -3.41 8.53
N ALA A 107 2.00 -4.11 7.77
CA ALA A 107 0.58 -4.18 8.01
C ALA A 107 0.01 -5.57 7.73
N LEU A 108 -0.90 -6.01 8.60
CA LEU A 108 -1.70 -7.22 8.48
C LEU A 108 -3.17 -6.82 8.47
N ALA A 109 -3.88 -7.13 7.38
CA ALA A 109 -5.32 -6.93 7.34
C ALA A 109 -6.01 -8.01 8.19
N THR A 110 -6.76 -7.61 9.20
CA THR A 110 -7.42 -8.53 10.16
C THR A 110 -8.90 -8.21 10.37
N HIS A 111 -9.34 -7.00 10.02
CA HIS A 111 -10.73 -6.60 10.21
C HIS A 111 -11.64 -7.31 9.22
N ARG A 112 -12.79 -7.76 9.72
CA ARG A 112 -13.87 -8.33 8.92
C ARG A 112 -14.80 -7.20 8.46
N LEU A 113 -15.67 -7.48 7.49
CA LEU A 113 -16.51 -6.45 6.87
C LEU A 113 -17.40 -5.70 7.88
N GLU A 114 -17.84 -6.40 8.92
CA GLU A 114 -18.60 -5.86 10.05
C GLU A 114 -17.85 -4.79 10.85
N ASP A 115 -16.51 -4.79 10.83
CA ASP A 115 -15.67 -3.81 11.51
C ASP A 115 -15.47 -2.52 10.71
N PHE A 116 -15.91 -2.49 9.44
CA PHE A 116 -15.67 -1.37 8.54
C PHE A 116 -16.78 -0.33 8.64
N GLY A 117 -16.41 0.92 8.87
CA GLY A 117 -17.29 2.06 8.68
C GLY A 117 -17.59 2.30 7.18
N PRO A 118 -18.67 3.06 6.85
CA PRO A 118 -19.06 3.30 5.45
C PRO A 118 -17.92 3.85 4.56
N TRP A 119 -17.14 4.80 5.07
CA TRP A 119 -16.00 5.38 4.36
C TRP A 119 -14.86 4.38 4.09
N GLN A 120 -14.75 3.30 4.87
CA GLN A 120 -13.74 2.25 4.65
C GLN A 120 -14.18 1.23 3.59
N LYS A 121 -15.45 1.24 3.17
CA LYS A 121 -16.04 0.34 2.16
C LYS A 121 -16.06 0.95 0.74
N ILE A 122 -15.39 2.08 0.56
CA ILE A 122 -15.26 2.75 -0.74
C ILE A 122 -13.79 3.08 -1.04
N PRO A 123 -13.44 3.42 -2.29
CA PRO A 123 -12.10 3.90 -2.62
C PRO A 123 -11.72 5.17 -1.87
N HIS A 124 -10.43 5.29 -1.52
CA HIS A 124 -9.87 6.41 -0.79
C HIS A 124 -8.63 6.96 -1.48
N TYR A 125 -8.12 8.06 -0.94
CA TYR A 125 -6.81 8.63 -1.25
C TYR A 125 -6.09 8.86 0.08
N ASP A 126 -4.76 8.71 0.11
CA ASP A 126 -3.98 8.85 1.34
C ASP A 126 -3.62 10.31 1.63
N GLN A 127 -3.31 11.07 0.57
CA GLN A 127 -2.82 12.45 0.63
C GLN A 127 -3.30 13.24 -0.57
N LEU A 128 -3.40 14.56 -0.44
CA LEU A 128 -3.92 15.41 -1.52
C LEU A 128 -2.86 15.83 -2.54
N HIS A 129 -1.61 15.99 -2.10
CA HIS A 129 -0.57 16.54 -2.97
C HIS A 129 -0.18 15.53 -4.05
N PRO A 130 -0.15 15.91 -5.34
CA PRO A 130 0.11 14.98 -6.44
C PRO A 130 1.49 14.34 -6.37
N ASP A 131 2.48 15.02 -5.80
CA ASP A 131 3.85 14.49 -5.66
C ASP A 131 4.06 13.60 -4.43
N HIS A 132 3.01 13.34 -3.65
CA HIS A 132 3.09 12.32 -2.61
C HIS A 132 2.87 10.95 -3.25
N LEU A 133 3.73 9.99 -2.89
CA LEU A 133 3.69 8.63 -3.41
C LEU A 133 3.35 7.65 -2.29
N ALA A 134 2.55 6.65 -2.63
CA ALA A 134 2.26 5.48 -1.82
C ALA A 134 2.88 4.24 -2.46
N MET A 135 3.34 3.32 -1.62
CA MET A 135 3.99 2.10 -2.02
C MET A 135 3.48 0.94 -1.18
N VAL A 136 3.13 -0.16 -1.84
CA VAL A 136 2.70 -1.40 -1.19
C VAL A 136 3.60 -2.51 -1.68
N HIS A 137 4.26 -3.20 -0.76
CA HIS A 137 5.05 -4.39 -1.05
C HIS A 137 4.37 -5.60 -0.43
N TYR A 138 3.90 -6.51 -1.27
CA TYR A 138 3.21 -7.73 -0.85
C TYR A 138 4.21 -8.79 -0.39
N LEU A 139 4.06 -9.22 0.87
CA LEU A 139 4.97 -10.15 1.55
C LEU A 139 4.26 -11.43 2.00
N CYS A 140 3.14 -11.75 1.36
CA CYS A 140 2.30 -12.88 1.70
C CYS A 140 2.18 -13.87 0.53
N HIS A 141 2.16 -15.16 0.87
CA HIS A 141 1.97 -16.26 -0.08
C HIS A 141 0.50 -16.69 -0.13
N GLY A 142 0.04 -17.10 -1.32
CA GLY A 142 -1.28 -17.73 -1.48
C GLY A 142 -2.48 -16.87 -1.06
N GLN A 143 -2.35 -15.54 -1.16
CA GLN A 143 -3.44 -14.59 -0.89
C GLN A 143 -4.07 -14.11 -2.19
N GLY A 144 -5.40 -13.95 -2.20
CA GLY A 144 -6.13 -13.29 -3.28
C GLY A 144 -6.25 -11.78 -3.09
N GLY A 145 -6.87 -11.13 -4.08
CA GLY A 145 -7.11 -9.69 -4.08
C GLY A 145 -5.90 -8.90 -4.56
N GLY A 146 -5.65 -7.73 -3.95
CA GLY A 146 -4.63 -6.82 -4.45
C GLY A 146 -4.88 -5.37 -4.07
N THR A 147 -4.49 -4.47 -4.96
CA THR A 147 -4.84 -3.05 -4.91
C THR A 147 -5.53 -2.68 -6.21
N ALA A 148 -6.71 -2.09 -6.11
CA ALA A 148 -7.48 -1.59 -7.24
C ALA A 148 -7.49 -0.07 -7.25
N PHE A 149 -7.68 0.49 -8.44
CA PHE A 149 -7.76 1.91 -8.71
C PHE A 149 -9.11 2.24 -9.31
N PHE A 150 -9.61 3.45 -9.03
CA PHE A 150 -11.00 3.78 -9.28
C PHE A 150 -11.19 5.17 -9.88
N ARG A 151 -12.31 5.32 -10.57
CA ARG A 151 -12.90 6.59 -10.96
C ARG A 151 -14.22 6.77 -10.22
N HIS A 152 -14.39 7.91 -9.56
CA HIS A 152 -15.66 8.29 -8.99
C HIS A 152 -16.62 8.73 -10.10
N ARG A 153 -17.82 8.15 -10.16
CA ARG A 153 -18.73 8.30 -11.32
C ARG A 153 -19.31 9.71 -11.42
N ALA A 154 -19.82 10.24 -10.31
CA ALA A 154 -20.52 11.53 -10.31
C ALA A 154 -19.59 12.71 -10.58
N THR A 155 -18.40 12.74 -9.96
CA THR A 155 -17.42 13.81 -10.18
C THR A 155 -16.50 13.57 -11.38
N GLY A 156 -16.41 12.31 -11.83
CA GLY A 156 -15.47 11.88 -12.86
C GLY A 156 -14.01 11.82 -12.43
N TYR A 157 -13.70 12.04 -11.15
CA TYR A 157 -12.33 12.10 -10.63
C TYR A 157 -11.71 10.71 -10.47
N GLU A 158 -10.45 10.58 -10.87
CA GLU A 158 -9.59 9.43 -10.55
C GLU A 158 -8.56 9.78 -9.48
N SER A 159 -8.38 11.07 -9.22
CA SER A 159 -7.50 11.59 -8.16
C SER A 159 -8.10 12.82 -7.49
N VAL A 160 -7.79 12.99 -6.20
CA VAL A 160 -8.30 14.09 -5.36
C VAL A 160 -7.13 14.95 -4.91
N ASN A 161 -7.07 16.18 -5.41
CA ASN A 161 -6.09 17.19 -5.01
C ASN A 161 -6.75 18.27 -4.12
N PRO A 162 -6.00 19.27 -3.60
CA PRO A 162 -6.58 20.29 -2.73
C PRO A 162 -7.78 21.03 -3.36
N GLN A 163 -7.75 21.27 -4.66
CA GLN A 163 -8.81 21.97 -5.39
C GLN A 163 -10.07 21.11 -5.59
N ARG A 164 -9.91 19.79 -5.72
CA ARG A 164 -11.02 18.84 -5.91
C ARG A 164 -11.66 18.36 -4.61
N ARG A 165 -10.94 18.46 -3.49
CA ARG A 165 -11.29 17.83 -2.22
C ARG A 165 -12.69 18.17 -1.72
N GLU A 166 -13.03 19.45 -1.65
CA GLU A 166 -14.29 19.89 -1.06
C GLU A 166 -15.48 19.36 -1.85
N ALA A 167 -15.46 19.55 -3.18
CA ALA A 167 -16.49 19.04 -4.08
C ALA A 167 -16.59 17.51 -4.03
N TYR A 168 -15.45 16.81 -3.99
CA TYR A 168 -15.41 15.35 -3.87
C TYR A 168 -16.05 14.87 -2.56
N LEU A 169 -15.59 15.37 -1.41
CA LEU A 169 -16.09 14.94 -0.11
C LEU A 169 -17.57 15.27 0.08
N GLY A 170 -18.03 16.45 -0.35
CA GLY A 170 -19.44 16.82 -0.26
C GLY A 170 -20.34 15.89 -1.10
N THR A 171 -19.88 15.53 -2.30
CA THR A 171 -20.63 14.60 -3.17
C THR A 171 -20.69 13.21 -2.57
N VAL A 172 -19.54 12.65 -2.17
CA VAL A 172 -19.46 11.30 -1.60
C VAL A 172 -20.20 11.20 -0.27
N GLN A 173 -20.14 12.23 0.59
CA GLN A 173 -20.91 12.23 1.84
C GLN A 173 -22.42 12.17 1.55
N GLY A 174 -22.92 12.97 0.60
CA GLY A 174 -24.33 12.93 0.21
C GLY A 174 -24.76 11.60 -0.40
N GLU A 175 -23.86 10.91 -1.11
CA GLU A 175 -24.10 9.54 -1.61
C GLU A 175 -24.12 8.52 -0.47
N LEU A 176 -23.16 8.57 0.46
CA LEU A 176 -23.14 7.69 1.63
C LEU A 176 -24.39 7.87 2.51
N ASP A 177 -24.88 9.10 2.68
CA ASP A 177 -26.08 9.38 3.45
C ASP A 177 -27.34 8.76 2.80
N ARG A 178 -27.43 8.75 1.46
CA ARG A 178 -28.57 8.18 0.73
C ARG A 178 -28.47 6.67 0.53
N GLU A 179 -27.28 6.20 0.19
CA GLU A 179 -27.04 4.88 -0.42
C GLU A 179 -26.03 4.04 0.37
N GLY A 180 -25.49 4.53 1.49
CA GLY A 180 -24.49 3.81 2.27
C GLY A 180 -24.94 2.43 2.77
N HIS A 181 -26.26 2.23 2.92
CA HIS A 181 -26.85 0.93 3.24
C HIS A 181 -26.66 -0.14 2.14
N LEU A 182 -26.33 0.27 0.91
CA LEU A 182 -25.99 -0.63 -0.20
C LEU A 182 -24.55 -1.17 -0.12
N LEU A 183 -23.69 -0.58 0.72
CA LEU A 183 -22.30 -1.01 0.93
C LEU A 183 -22.24 -2.26 1.82
N THR A 184 -22.64 -3.38 1.23
CA THR A 184 -22.78 -4.71 1.87
C THR A 184 -21.59 -5.63 1.67
N GLY A 185 -20.53 -5.16 0.99
CA GLY A 185 -19.31 -5.91 0.69
C GLY A 185 -18.05 -5.07 0.89
N TYR A 186 -16.89 -5.72 0.74
CA TYR A 186 -15.63 -5.00 0.57
C TYR A 186 -15.62 -4.22 -0.75
N THR A 187 -14.77 -3.21 -0.84
CA THR A 187 -14.56 -2.46 -2.09
C THR A 187 -14.12 -3.42 -3.21
N GLY A 188 -14.70 -3.26 -4.40
CA GLY A 188 -14.48 -4.13 -5.56
C GLY A 188 -15.12 -3.58 -6.84
N PRO A 189 -15.25 -4.41 -7.90
CA PRO A 189 -15.80 -3.99 -9.20
C PRO A 189 -17.21 -3.42 -9.13
N ASP A 190 -18.03 -3.92 -8.18
CA ASP A 190 -19.44 -3.57 -8.01
C ASP A 190 -19.68 -2.48 -6.96
N THR A 191 -18.63 -1.81 -6.47
CA THR A 191 -18.80 -0.73 -5.47
C THR A 191 -19.66 0.41 -6.05
N PRO A 192 -20.83 0.72 -5.44
CA PRO A 192 -21.71 1.79 -5.88
C PRO A 192 -20.96 3.13 -6.04
N ASN A 193 -21.33 3.92 -7.04
CA ASN A 193 -20.74 5.23 -7.35
C ASN A 193 -19.27 5.24 -7.81
N PHE A 194 -18.62 4.08 -7.87
CA PHE A 194 -17.25 3.94 -8.37
C PHE A 194 -17.17 3.00 -9.58
N GLU A 195 -16.18 3.26 -10.42
CA GLU A 195 -15.78 2.46 -11.57
C GLU A 195 -14.35 1.99 -11.30
N MET A 196 -14.12 0.67 -11.21
CA MET A 196 -12.76 0.14 -11.12
C MET A 196 -12.06 0.31 -12.47
N THR A 197 -10.98 1.09 -12.51
CA THR A 197 -10.27 1.42 -13.75
C THR A 197 -9.08 0.52 -14.02
N ASP A 198 -8.45 0.00 -12.97
CA ASP A 198 -7.28 -0.88 -13.06
C ASP A 198 -7.12 -1.64 -11.73
N SER A 199 -6.35 -2.73 -11.73
CA SER A 199 -5.97 -3.44 -10.51
C SER A 199 -4.64 -4.17 -10.65
N VAL A 200 -3.97 -4.39 -9.52
CA VAL A 200 -2.78 -5.22 -9.41
C VAL A 200 -3.04 -6.30 -8.40
N GLU A 201 -2.97 -7.55 -8.85
CA GLU A 201 -3.10 -8.72 -8.01
C GLU A 201 -1.90 -8.88 -7.08
N ILE A 202 -2.15 -9.48 -5.92
CA ILE A 202 -1.09 -9.89 -5.00
C ILE A 202 -0.17 -10.91 -5.68
N ARG A 203 1.13 -10.64 -5.60
CA ARG A 203 2.21 -11.60 -5.86
C ARG A 203 3.24 -11.43 -4.76
N PHE A 204 3.73 -12.53 -4.21
CA PHE A 204 4.80 -12.44 -3.22
C PHE A 204 6.02 -11.71 -3.79
N ASN A 205 6.62 -10.81 -3.00
CA ASN A 205 7.76 -9.98 -3.39
C ASN A 205 7.48 -8.99 -4.54
N ARG A 206 6.20 -8.69 -4.82
CA ARG A 206 5.78 -7.61 -5.71
C ARG A 206 5.62 -6.31 -4.94
N LEU A 207 6.20 -5.25 -5.49
CA LEU A 207 6.06 -3.89 -5.02
C LEU A 207 5.31 -3.06 -6.06
N ILE A 208 4.28 -2.34 -5.61
CA ILE A 208 3.58 -1.34 -6.43
C ILE A 208 3.84 0.06 -5.87
N LEU A 209 3.87 1.05 -6.76
CA LEU A 209 4.08 2.45 -6.41
C LEU A 209 3.18 3.33 -7.30
N TYR A 210 2.45 4.23 -6.66
CA TYR A 210 1.47 5.11 -7.29
C TYR A 210 1.37 6.44 -6.53
N ARG A 211 0.67 7.43 -7.08
CA ARG A 211 0.44 8.70 -6.40
C ARG A 211 -0.59 8.52 -5.28
N SER A 212 -0.27 9.01 -4.08
CA SER A 212 -1.14 8.94 -2.89
C SER A 212 -2.49 9.62 -3.07
N ASN A 213 -2.64 10.49 -4.06
CA ASN A 213 -3.87 11.22 -4.33
C ASN A 213 -4.81 10.51 -5.32
N VAL A 214 -4.40 9.37 -5.89
CA VAL A 214 -5.23 8.54 -6.77
C VAL A 214 -6.21 7.73 -5.93
N LEU A 215 -7.46 7.62 -6.40
CA LEU A 215 -8.49 6.82 -5.75
C LEU A 215 -8.15 5.34 -5.87
N HIS A 216 -7.99 4.69 -4.73
CA HIS A 216 -7.59 3.29 -4.66
C HIS A 216 -8.20 2.58 -3.45
N CYS A 217 -8.14 1.25 -3.44
CA CYS A 217 -8.51 0.45 -2.28
C CYS A 217 -7.81 -0.92 -2.33
N ALA A 218 -7.66 -1.55 -1.17
CA ALA A 218 -7.32 -2.96 -1.13
C ALA A 218 -8.52 -3.81 -1.57
N LEU A 219 -8.26 -4.85 -2.37
CA LEU A 219 -9.23 -5.91 -2.65
C LEU A 219 -8.97 -7.08 -1.71
N PHE A 220 -10.04 -7.64 -1.14
CA PHE A 220 -9.98 -8.74 -0.16
C PHE A 220 -10.53 -10.07 -0.67
N ASP A 221 -10.95 -10.15 -1.94
CA ASP A 221 -11.44 -11.40 -2.53
C ASP A 221 -10.37 -12.49 -2.49
N GLY A 222 -10.63 -13.56 -1.74
CA GLY A 222 -9.68 -14.66 -1.53
C GLY A 222 -8.52 -14.33 -0.58
N ALA A 223 -8.57 -13.21 0.15
CA ALA A 223 -7.60 -12.90 1.19
C ALA A 223 -7.96 -13.59 2.52
N LYS A 224 -6.94 -14.05 3.24
CA LYS A 224 -7.05 -14.49 4.64
C LYS A 224 -6.78 -13.31 5.56
N LEU A 225 -7.80 -12.90 6.30
CA LEU A 225 -7.75 -11.79 7.25
C LEU A 225 -7.36 -12.33 8.62
N ASP A 226 -6.06 -12.48 8.84
CA ASP A 226 -5.47 -13.17 9.99
C ASP A 226 -4.27 -12.38 10.51
N ALA A 227 -4.03 -12.45 11.82
CA ALA A 227 -2.92 -11.77 12.49
C ALA A 227 -1.60 -12.56 12.43
N ASP A 228 -1.61 -13.80 11.96
CA ASP A 228 -0.39 -14.56 11.72
C ASP A 228 0.37 -14.00 10.52
N VAL A 229 1.58 -13.49 10.77
CA VAL A 229 2.49 -12.91 9.76
C VAL A 229 2.72 -13.82 8.55
N ARG A 230 2.76 -15.15 8.74
CA ARG A 230 3.06 -16.13 7.68
C ARG A 230 1.82 -16.58 6.91
N MET A 231 0.63 -16.42 7.49
CA MET A 231 -0.63 -16.88 6.87
C MET A 231 -1.53 -15.74 6.39
N GLY A 232 -1.46 -14.59 7.04
CA GLY A 232 -2.29 -13.42 6.77
C GLY A 232 -1.78 -12.61 5.59
N ARG A 233 -2.57 -11.59 5.21
CA ARG A 233 -2.22 -10.63 4.16
C ARG A 233 -1.20 -9.61 4.67
N LEU A 234 0.06 -10.05 4.78
CA LEU A 234 1.19 -9.22 5.15
C LEU A 234 1.63 -8.29 4.01
N THR A 235 1.82 -7.02 4.34
CA THR A 235 2.39 -6.00 3.45
C THR A 235 3.40 -5.12 4.18
N ALA A 236 4.35 -4.56 3.44
CA ALA A 236 5.11 -3.38 3.86
C ALA A 236 4.60 -2.18 3.08
N ASN A 237 3.99 -1.22 3.77
CA ASN A 237 3.47 0.01 3.18
C ASN A 237 4.42 1.16 3.45
N SER A 238 4.64 2.03 2.47
CA SER A 238 5.53 3.17 2.64
C SER A 238 5.04 4.38 1.86
N PHE A 239 5.34 5.56 2.37
CA PHE A 239 4.93 6.83 1.78
C PHE A 239 6.13 7.74 1.61
N PHE A 240 6.13 8.47 0.51
CA PHE A 240 7.20 9.41 0.15
C PHE A 240 6.58 10.75 -0.15
N ARG A 241 7.13 11.81 0.45
CA ARG A 241 6.79 13.19 0.11
C ARG A 241 8.05 14.02 -0.11
N PRO A 242 8.12 14.81 -1.20
CA PRO A 242 9.08 15.89 -1.32
C PRO A 242 9.05 16.81 -0.10
N ARG A 243 10.22 17.33 0.28
CA ARG A 243 10.34 18.41 1.27
C ARG A 243 10.16 19.77 0.64
#